data_AF-A0A943INE1-F1
#
_entry.id   AF-A0A943INE1-F1
#
_cell.length_a   1.000
_cell.length_b   1.000
_cell.length_c   1.000
_cell.angle_alpha   90.00
_cell.angle_beta   90.00
_cell.angle_gamma   90.00
#
_symmetry.space_group_name_H-M   'P 1'
#
loop_
_entity.id
_entity.type
_entity.pdbx_description
1 polymer ?
#
loop_
_entity_poly.entity_id
_entity_poly.type
_entity_poly.pdbx_seq_one_letter_code
_entity_poly.pdbx_strand_id
1 'polypeptide(L)' 'MNNAMKFIGKGNKVKVTLRFRGREMAHMQQSKHILDDFAQALADVAVIEKPAKQEGRSMSMVLTEKR' A
#
# COMPACT_ATOMS: atom_id res chain seq x y z
N MET A 1 -7.04 -8.07 -1.65
CA MET A 1 -5.83 -8.69 -2.24
C MET A 1 -6.02 -9.01 -3.72
N ASN A 2 -7.00 -9.86 -4.10
CA ASN A 2 -7.20 -10.29 -5.50
C ASN A 2 -7.41 -9.18 -6.53
N ASN A 3 -8.08 -8.08 -6.17
CA ASN A 3 -8.31 -7.00 -7.12
C ASN A 3 -7.02 -6.22 -7.41
N ALA A 4 -6.16 -6.01 -6.41
CA ALA A 4 -4.89 -5.30 -6.58
C ALA A 4 -3.96 -6.04 -7.57
N MET A 5 -3.81 -7.36 -7.42
CA MET A 5 -3.05 -8.18 -8.38
C MET A 5 -3.61 -8.06 -9.81
N LYS A 6 -4.94 -8.10 -9.97
CA LYS A 6 -5.58 -7.96 -11.29
C LYS A 6 -5.39 -6.59 -11.91
N PHE A 7 -5.37 -5.51 -11.11
CA PHE A 7 -5.13 -4.16 -11.62
C PHE A 7 -3.68 -3.95 -12.03
N ILE A 8 -2.76 -4.44 -11.20
CA ILE A 8 -1.32 -4.37 -11.44
C ILE A 8 -0.96 -5.20 -12.68
N GLY A 9 -1.47 -6.43 -12.81
CA GLY A 9 -1.26 -7.25 -14.02
C GLY A 9 -1.91 -6.69 -15.29
N LYS A 10 -2.71 -5.63 -15.20
CA LYS A 10 -3.28 -4.89 -16.34
C LYS A 10 -2.52 -3.58 -16.65
N GLY A 11 -1.40 -3.31 -15.97
CA GLY A 11 -0.64 -2.07 -16.10
C GLY A 11 -1.25 -0.85 -15.42
N ASN A 12 -2.19 -1.06 -14.50
CA ASN A 12 -2.75 0.04 -13.72
C ASN A 12 -1.94 0.28 -12.46
N LYS A 13 -1.79 1.56 -12.12
CA LYS A 13 -1.21 1.98 -10.85
C LYS A 13 -2.25 1.82 -9.74
N VAL A 14 -1.83 1.22 -8.62
CA VAL A 14 -2.69 1.03 -7.46
C VAL A 14 -2.20 1.90 -6.32
N LYS A 15 -3.05 2.83 -5.89
CA LYS A 15 -2.82 3.63 -4.69
C LYS A 15 -3.53 2.98 -3.50
N VAL A 16 -2.77 2.50 -2.54
CA VAL A 16 -3.30 1.96 -1.28
C VAL A 16 -3.26 3.08 -0.25
N THR A 17 -4.41 3.40 0.35
CA THR A 17 -4.49 4.42 1.40
C THR A 17 -5.10 3.81 2.64
N LEU A 18 -4.34 3.80 3.74
CA LEU A 18 -4.86 3.59 5.07
C LEU A 18 -5.29 4.92 5.67
N ARG A 19 -6.49 4.96 6.23
CA ARG A 19 -7.03 6.12 6.92
C ARG A 19 -7.15 5.79 8.40
N PHE A 20 -6.50 6.57 9.24
CA PHE A 20 -6.56 6.40 10.69
C PHE A 20 -7.73 7.21 11.26
N ARG A 21 -8.57 6.59 12.09
CA ARG A 21 -9.62 7.29 12.84
C ARG A 21 -9.36 7.24 14.34
N GLY A 22 -9.30 8.42 14.97
CA GLY A 22 -9.28 8.57 16.43
C GLY A 22 -8.11 7.88 17.11
N ARG A 23 -8.42 6.84 17.93
CA ARG A 23 -7.47 6.09 18.76
C ARG A 23 -6.49 5.21 17.97
N GLU A 24 -6.72 5.03 16.67
CA GLU A 24 -5.87 4.22 15.79
C GLU A 24 -4.55 4.91 15.42
N MET A 25 -4.36 6.19 15.75
CA MET A 25 -3.09 6.89 15.52
C MET A 25 -1.93 6.28 16.33
N ALA A 26 -2.21 5.66 17.49
CA ALA A 26 -1.21 4.93 18.28
C ALA A 26 -0.69 3.67 17.54
N HIS A 27 -1.51 3.09 16.67
CA HIS A 27 -1.16 1.93 15.86
C HIS A 27 -0.53 2.32 14.51
N MET A 28 -0.18 3.60 14.27
CA MET A 28 0.45 3.99 13.00
C MET A 28 1.73 3.19 12.70
N GLN A 29 2.56 2.91 13.72
CA GLN A 29 3.76 2.08 13.52
C GLN A 29 3.39 0.63 13.12
N GLN A 30 2.35 0.07 13.74
CA GLN A 30 1.84 -1.26 13.40
C GLN A 30 1.22 -1.26 12.00
N SER A 31 0.58 -0.17 11.61
CA SER A 31 -0.05 -0.03 10.31
C SER A 31 0.95 0.07 9.16
N LYS A 32 2.20 0.42 9.46
CA LYS A 32 3.30 0.37 8.51
C LYS A 32 3.61 -1.07 8.09
N HIS A 33 3.60 -2.01 9.05
CA HIS A 33 3.79 -3.43 8.76
C HIS A 33 2.72 -3.95 7.78
N ILE A 34 1.46 -3.48 7.89
CA ILE A 34 0.38 -3.93 7.00
C ILE A 34 0.66 -3.53 5.55
N LEU A 35 1.17 -2.30 5.33
CA LEU A 35 1.56 -1.86 3.99
C LEU A 35 2.79 -2.60 3.49
N ASP A 36 3.76 -2.86 4.36
CA ASP A 36 4.96 -3.62 4.03
C ASP A 36 4.61 -5.07 3.66
N ASP A 37 3.75 -5.75 4.44
CA ASP A 37 3.23 -7.09 4.14
C ASP A 37 2.45 -7.11 2.81
N PHE A 38 1.66 -6.07 2.56
CA PHE A 38 0.89 -5.93 1.31
C PHE A 38 1.80 -5.72 0.10
N ALA A 39 2.87 -4.93 0.27
CA ALA A 39 3.88 -4.72 -0.76
C ALA A 39 4.67 -6.01 -1.00
N GLN A 40 5.02 -6.74 0.05
CA GLN A 40 5.76 -8.00 -0.02
C GLN A 40 4.94 -9.10 -0.71
N ALA A 41 3.64 -9.20 -0.41
CA ALA A 41 2.75 -10.13 -1.10
C ALA A 41 2.46 -9.78 -2.57
N LEU A 42 2.78 -8.55 -2.99
CA LEU A 42 2.65 -8.09 -4.37
C LEU A 42 4.00 -7.92 -5.06
N ALA A 43 5.12 -8.19 -4.40
CA ALA A 43 6.47 -7.98 -4.93
C ALA A 43 6.78 -8.80 -6.19
N ASP A 44 6.04 -9.90 -6.41
CA ASP A 44 6.17 -10.75 -7.58
C ASP A 44 5.65 -10.07 -8.86
N VAL A 45 4.59 -9.27 -8.76
CA VAL A 45 3.89 -8.65 -9.90
C VAL A 45 3.95 -7.12 -9.90
N ALA A 46 4.35 -6.51 -8.78
CA ALA A 46 4.34 -5.08 -8.56
C ALA A 46 5.71 -4.57 -8.10
N VAL A 47 6.03 -3.33 -8.45
CA VAL A 47 7.13 -2.57 -7.86
C VAL A 47 6.58 -1.38 -7.08
N ILE A 48 7.28 -1.03 -6.00
CA ILE A 48 6.93 0.11 -5.15
C ILE A 48 7.41 1.38 -5.87
N GLU A 49 6.48 2.16 -6.43
CA GLU A 49 6.80 3.46 -7.03
C GLU A 49 6.99 4.51 -5.94
N LYS A 50 6.09 4.50 -4.94
CA LYS A 50 6.18 5.38 -3.78
C LYS A 50 5.99 4.57 -2.49
N PRO A 51 7.00 4.58 -1.60
CA PRO A 51 6.89 3.87 -0.33
C PRO A 51 5.77 4.48 0.53
N ALA A 52 5.29 3.70 1.49
CA ALA A 52 4.29 4.12 2.46
C ALA A 52 4.71 5.44 3.13
N LYS A 53 4.00 6.52 2.80
CA LYS A 53 4.23 7.85 3.36
C LYS A 53 3.03 8.30 4.17
N GLN A 54 3.30 8.78 5.37
CA GLN A 54 2.29 9.37 6.22
C GLN A 54 1.95 10.79 5.73
N GLU A 55 0.67 11.02 5.45
CA GLU A 55 0.09 12.32 5.17
C GLU A 55 -1.00 12.57 6.22
N GLY A 56 -0.60 13.23 7.32
CA GLY A 56 -1.48 13.60 8.43
C GLY A 56 -2.09 12.39 9.12
N ARG A 57 -3.41 12.21 8.92
CA ARG A 57 -4.22 11.11 9.46
C ARG A 57 -4.37 9.91 8.51
N SER A 58 -3.60 9.89 7.43
CA SER A 58 -3.61 8.80 6.47
C SER A 58 -2.19 8.39 6.12
N MET A 59 -2.02 7.16 5.69
CA MET A 59 -0.79 6.67 5.10
C MET A 59 -1.12 6.13 3.71
N SER A 60 -0.38 6.57 2.71
CA SER A 60 -0.60 6.12 1.35
C SER A 60 0.67 5.53 0.74
N MET A 61 0.49 4.52 -0.09
CA MET A 61 1.50 3.79 -0.82
C MET A 61 1.06 3.71 -2.28
N VAL A 62 2.01 3.80 -3.22
CA VAL A 62 1.72 3.62 -4.64
C VAL A 62 2.54 2.45 -5.17
N LEU A 63 1.83 1.48 -5.73
CA LEU A 63 2.37 0.30 -6.39
C LEU A 63 2.08 0.41 -7.89
N THR A 64 3.04 0.02 -8.70
CA THR A 64 2.94 -0.04 -10.16
C THR A 64 3.28 -1.46 -10.63
N GLU A 65 2.90 -1.81 -11.85
CA GLU A 65 3.29 -3.09 -12.44
C GLU A 65 4.80 -3.21 -12.55
N LYS A 66 5.30 -4.41 -12.28
CA LYS A 66 6.65 -4.83 -12.65
C LYS A 66 6.60 -5.27 -14.10
N ARG A 67 7.06 -4.42 -15.02
CA ARG A 67 7.27 -4.79 -16.43
C ARG A 67 8.44 -5.74 -16.58
#